data_AF-A0A2K3E2V1-F1
#
_entry.id   AF-A0A2K3E2V1-F1
#
_cell.length_a   1.000
_cell.length_b   1.000
_cell.length_c   1.000
_cell.angle_alpha   90.00
_cell.angle_beta   90.00
_cell.angle_gamma   90.00
#
_symmetry.space_group_name_H-M   'P 1'
#
loop_
_entity.id
_entity.type
_entity.pdbx_description
1 polymer ?
#
loop_
_entity_poly.entity_id
_entity_poly.type
_entity_poly.pdbx_seq_one_letter_code
_entity_poly.pdbx_strand_id
1 'polypeptide(L)'
;MHAALTQQNTTLAQAGISQLQYDVTKDAAYYAITMKMHKTPPGLRFLACSHACPVTAISDVVTASLRTLADAFRDMWRDRIGTDPWFCLHSGAVMDSVYAFNAQQLPRSSVTAPQAFDFARLYTNIPHAELADTMASLITATLAHAQRVAIAVTVTPPKTPDGRRKYDATLLTSDAAHNAPAYRRDPMTDVAVHTFTRDQFLVLFRSLVCSTFIRFGTFALVRQTCGIPMGISAAPFIANLFLAWFEYRFLTQPAATAQRQRVLHAFDLTKRYLDDLLALNNPFITRLLSVDQRYAGLHGLYPASLQVEAQSHPHLQAQLAAGTAAMPFLDILLILRTTPAGHARITTRLYDKRVQPVFDGVRLSRFIGTDSNVNEASKRNIFTGQFHRLRRVVTEVENFAFETANLITALTRMGYRRPRLLGDLQRMLQRTPEAYYVQRRQRHRPEYADLVGLTRQYLAGRRHFDSTASPVELAQSHYW
;
A
#
# COMPACT_ATOMS: atom_id res chain seq x y z
N MET A 1 19.29 24.89 12.57
CA MET A 1 17.84 24.58 12.49
C MET A 1 16.99 25.79 12.83
N HIS A 2 17.02 26.34 14.04
CA HIS A 2 16.13 27.43 14.46
C HIS A 2 16.14 28.63 13.50
N ALA A 3 17.31 29.12 13.09
CA ALA A 3 17.40 30.21 12.10
C ALA A 3 16.72 29.87 10.77
N ALA A 4 16.95 28.66 10.24
CA ALA A 4 16.32 28.20 9.00
C ALA A 4 14.79 28.07 9.14
N LEU A 5 14.29 27.54 10.25
CA LEU A 5 12.85 27.43 10.50
C LEU A 5 12.20 28.80 10.72
N THR A 6 12.91 29.73 11.36
CA THR A 6 12.47 31.13 11.52
C THR A 6 12.33 31.79 10.15
N GLN A 7 13.31 31.59 9.26
CA GLN A 7 13.22 32.05 7.88
C GLN A 7 12.03 31.44 7.14
N GLN A 8 11.75 30.14 7.33
CA GLN A 8 10.56 29.51 6.74
C GLN A 8 9.26 30.09 7.30
N ASN A 9 9.19 30.41 8.60
CA ASN A 9 8.04 31.13 9.18
C ASN A 9 7.85 32.50 8.52
N THR A 10 8.93 33.23 8.24
CA THR A 10 8.87 34.49 7.48
C THR A 10 8.34 34.27 6.07
N THR A 11 8.81 33.26 5.35
CA THR A 11 8.29 32.90 4.02
C THR A 11 6.80 32.58 4.04
N LEU A 12 6.34 31.81 5.02
CA LEU A 12 4.92 31.49 5.19
C LEU A 12 4.10 32.74 5.47
N ALA A 13 4.56 33.62 6.37
CA ALA A 13 3.89 34.88 6.67
C ALA A 13 3.79 35.81 5.45
N GLN A 14 4.86 35.91 4.64
CA GLN A 14 4.87 36.67 3.38
C GLN A 14 3.87 36.12 2.35
N ALA A 15 3.61 34.81 2.37
CA ALA A 15 2.56 34.19 1.56
C ALA A 15 1.15 34.33 2.17
N GLY A 16 0.99 35.04 3.29
CA GLY A 16 -0.29 35.19 3.99
C GLY A 16 -0.66 34.04 4.95
N ILE A 17 0.30 33.16 5.27
CA ILE A 17 0.13 32.01 6.18
C ILE A 17 0.76 32.34 7.53
N SER A 18 0.20 33.32 8.24
CA SER A 18 0.81 33.80 9.50
C SER A 18 0.45 32.97 10.74
N GLN A 19 -0.69 32.28 10.71
CA GLN A 19 -1.26 31.56 11.87
C GLN A 19 -0.85 30.07 11.94
N LEU A 20 -0.03 29.61 11.00
CA LEU A 20 0.52 28.26 10.97
C LEU A 20 2.04 28.35 10.82
N GLN A 21 2.78 27.98 11.87
CA GLN A 21 4.21 28.19 11.98
C GLN A 21 4.93 26.93 12.45
N TYR A 22 6.21 26.80 12.09
CA TYR A 22 7.12 25.84 12.68
C TYR A 22 7.36 26.18 14.15
N ASP A 23 7.22 25.17 15.00
CA ASP A 23 7.45 25.31 16.44
C ASP A 23 8.96 25.23 16.72
N VAL A 24 9.62 26.39 16.71
CA VAL A 24 11.07 26.50 16.91
C VAL A 24 11.51 26.16 18.34
N THR A 25 10.58 25.94 19.27
CA THR A 25 10.91 25.53 20.65
C THR A 25 11.14 24.01 20.76
N LYS A 26 10.70 23.23 19.76
CA LYS A 26 10.84 21.77 19.74
C LYS A 26 12.17 21.32 19.17
N ASP A 27 12.60 20.15 19.62
CA ASP A 27 13.76 19.46 19.09
C ASP A 27 13.51 18.83 17.72
N ALA A 28 14.58 18.74 16.94
CA ALA A 28 14.60 18.00 15.67
C ALA A 28 14.20 16.53 15.89
N ALA A 29 13.77 15.85 14.81
CA ALA A 29 13.64 14.40 14.85
C ALA A 29 14.99 13.75 15.14
N TYR A 30 15.02 12.65 15.89
CA TYR A 30 16.25 11.91 16.15
C TYR A 30 16.38 10.72 15.21
N TYR A 31 17.61 10.29 14.98
CA TYR A 31 17.93 9.15 14.14
C TYR A 31 17.80 7.85 14.93
N ALA A 32 16.98 6.93 14.44
CA ALA A 32 16.88 5.57 14.94
C ALA A 32 17.48 4.59 13.93
N ILE A 33 18.14 3.56 14.45
CA ILE A 33 18.73 2.49 13.64
C ILE A 33 17.93 1.21 13.88
N THR A 34 17.48 0.58 12.80
CA THR A 34 16.94 -0.78 12.82
C THR A 34 17.91 -1.71 12.12
N MET A 35 18.34 -2.76 12.81
CA MET A 35 19.24 -3.78 12.26
C MET A 35 18.44 -4.85 11.49
N LYS A 36 18.89 -5.16 10.28
CA LYS A 36 18.41 -6.25 9.43
C LYS A 36 19.31 -7.46 9.64
N MET A 37 19.05 -8.20 10.72
CA MET A 37 19.85 -9.36 11.17
C MET A 37 19.81 -10.57 10.22
N HIS A 38 18.89 -10.60 9.27
CA HIS A 38 18.82 -11.63 8.24
C HIS A 38 19.84 -11.39 7.10
N LYS A 39 20.45 -10.21 6.99
CA LYS A 39 21.48 -9.95 5.98
C LYS A 39 22.86 -10.33 6.49
N THR A 40 23.77 -10.70 5.57
CA THR A 40 25.16 -11.03 5.88
C THR A 40 26.10 -10.12 5.07
N PRO A 41 26.80 -9.15 5.70
CA PRO A 41 26.69 -8.75 7.11
C PRO A 41 25.33 -8.09 7.44
N PRO A 42 24.95 -7.97 8.73
CA PRO A 42 23.70 -7.31 9.12
C PRO A 42 23.56 -5.92 8.51
N GLY A 43 22.46 -5.71 7.79
CA GLY A 43 22.19 -4.43 7.15
C GLY A 43 21.66 -3.41 8.16
N LEU A 44 21.92 -2.12 7.94
CA LEU A 44 21.34 -1.05 8.75
C LEU A 44 20.23 -0.36 7.95
N ARG A 45 19.08 -0.14 8.59
CA ARG A 45 18.07 0.82 8.12
C ARG A 45 18.02 1.96 9.10
N PHE A 46 18.05 3.16 8.54
CA PHE A 46 17.96 4.37 9.31
C PHE A 46 16.58 5.00 9.19
N LEU A 47 16.09 5.55 10.29
CA LEU A 47 14.76 6.13 10.41
C LEU A 47 14.87 7.48 11.12
N ALA A 48 14.15 8.49 10.62
CA ALA A 48 13.90 9.70 11.37
C ALA A 48 12.66 9.50 12.26
N CYS A 49 12.82 9.70 13.57
CA CYS A 49 11.78 9.44 14.56
C CYS A 49 11.58 10.66 15.45
N SER A 50 10.33 11.01 15.74
CA SER A 50 9.97 11.85 16.88
C SER A 50 8.48 11.71 17.18
N HIS A 51 8.11 11.86 18.46
CA HIS A 51 6.71 12.05 18.84
C HIS A 51 6.19 13.44 18.42
N ALA A 52 7.03 14.47 18.54
CA ALA A 52 6.72 15.83 18.16
C ALA A 52 8.01 16.58 17.78
N CYS A 53 7.99 17.30 16.67
CA CYS A 53 9.10 18.09 16.16
C CYS A 53 8.57 19.42 15.58
N PRO A 54 9.44 20.37 15.23
CA PRO A 54 9.00 21.68 14.73
C PRO A 54 8.02 21.63 13.55
N VAL A 55 8.07 20.56 12.74
CA VAL A 55 7.25 20.40 11.54
C VAL A 55 5.90 19.72 11.77
N THR A 56 5.61 19.21 12.98
CA THR A 56 4.45 18.32 13.21
C THR A 56 3.12 18.95 12.81
N ALA A 57 2.82 20.17 13.27
CA ALA A 57 1.53 20.82 12.97
C ALA A 57 1.34 21.08 11.46
N ILE A 58 2.39 21.56 10.79
CA ILE A 58 2.37 21.77 9.33
C ILE A 58 2.24 20.44 8.59
N SER A 59 2.95 19.39 9.02
CA SER A 59 2.83 18.05 8.43
C SER A 59 1.41 17.51 8.54
N ASP A 60 0.73 17.69 9.68
CA ASP A 60 -0.62 17.20 9.85
C ASP A 60 -1.65 17.95 8.99
N VAL A 61 -1.50 19.28 8.86
CA VAL A 61 -2.29 20.10 7.93
C VAL A 61 -2.08 19.67 6.48
N VAL A 62 -0.82 19.47 6.07
CA VAL A 62 -0.49 18.98 4.72
C VAL A 62 -1.02 17.56 4.52
N THR A 63 -0.93 16.69 5.52
CA THR A 63 -1.45 15.31 5.45
C THR A 63 -2.95 15.29 5.20
N ALA A 64 -3.72 16.10 5.96
CA ALA A 64 -5.17 16.20 5.75
C ALA A 64 -5.49 16.71 4.34
N SER A 65 -4.76 17.72 3.88
CA SER A 65 -4.93 18.31 2.54
C SER A 65 -4.62 17.30 1.43
N LEU A 66 -3.48 16.59 1.52
CA LEU A 66 -3.06 15.58 0.54
C LEU A 66 -4.01 14.39 0.51
N ARG A 67 -4.60 14.01 1.65
CA ARG A 67 -5.62 12.95 1.71
C ARG A 67 -6.85 13.34 0.90
N THR A 68 -7.40 14.54 1.11
CA THR A 68 -8.55 15.04 0.35
C THR A 68 -8.21 15.23 -1.14
N LEU A 69 -7.00 15.70 -1.45
CA LEU A 69 -6.50 15.80 -2.83
C LEU A 69 -6.35 14.42 -3.49
N ALA A 70 -5.98 13.37 -2.75
CA ALA A 70 -5.87 12.02 -3.28
C ALA A 70 -7.23 11.45 -3.69
N ASP A 71 -8.29 11.77 -2.95
CA ASP A 71 -9.65 11.39 -3.32
C ASP A 71 -10.11 12.16 -4.58
N ALA A 72 -9.91 13.48 -4.63
CA ALA A 72 -10.24 14.27 -5.83
C ALA A 72 -9.40 13.85 -7.06
N PHE A 73 -8.14 13.46 -6.86
CA PHE A 73 -7.28 12.94 -7.92
C PHE A 73 -7.78 11.57 -8.42
N ARG A 74 -8.31 10.73 -7.53
CA ARG A 74 -8.95 9.46 -7.92
C ARG A 74 -10.14 9.71 -8.83
N ASP A 75 -10.96 10.71 -8.54
CA ASP A 75 -12.09 11.08 -9.40
C ASP A 75 -11.60 11.57 -10.77
N MET A 76 -10.62 12.49 -10.80
CA MET A 76 -9.99 12.93 -12.05
C MET A 76 -9.42 11.76 -12.88
N TRP A 77 -8.76 10.81 -12.22
CA TRP A 77 -8.23 9.62 -12.86
C TRP A 77 -9.35 8.79 -13.49
N ARG A 78 -10.41 8.50 -12.72
CA ARG A 78 -11.55 7.69 -13.19
C ARG A 78 -12.25 8.33 -14.38
N ASP A 79 -12.49 9.63 -14.32
CA ASP A 79 -13.15 10.37 -15.40
C ASP A 79 -12.32 10.35 -16.69
N ARG A 80 -10.99 10.33 -16.57
CA ARG A 80 -10.09 10.35 -17.72
C ARG A 80 -9.71 8.97 -18.26
N ILE A 81 -9.54 7.97 -17.40
CA ILE A 81 -8.94 6.66 -17.72
C ILE A 81 -9.98 5.53 -17.59
N GLY A 82 -11.03 5.70 -16.80
CA GLY A 82 -12.07 4.70 -16.57
C GLY A 82 -11.72 3.61 -15.55
N THR A 83 -10.59 3.74 -14.84
CA THR A 83 -10.13 2.79 -13.82
C THR A 83 -9.77 3.49 -12.51
N ASP A 84 -9.39 2.74 -11.49
CA ASP A 84 -8.76 3.30 -10.29
C ASP A 84 -7.25 3.53 -10.49
N PRO A 85 -6.65 4.56 -9.85
CA PRO A 85 -5.21 4.71 -9.77
C PRO A 85 -4.49 3.43 -9.34
N TRP A 86 -3.26 3.25 -9.80
CA TRP A 86 -2.50 2.03 -9.51
C TRP A 86 -2.19 1.86 -8.03
N PHE A 87 -2.02 2.95 -7.28
CA PHE A 87 -1.72 2.86 -5.85
C PHE A 87 -2.88 2.21 -5.07
N CYS A 88 -2.57 1.16 -4.32
CA CYS A 88 -3.49 0.46 -3.45
C CYS A 88 -3.06 0.59 -1.99
N LEU A 89 -4.04 0.46 -1.08
CA LEU A 89 -3.82 0.58 0.36
C LEU A 89 -3.80 -0.77 1.08
N HIS A 90 -4.14 -1.86 0.39
CA HIS A 90 -4.17 -3.20 0.95
C HIS A 90 -4.19 -4.27 -0.15
N SER A 91 -3.84 -5.51 0.22
CA SER A 91 -3.82 -6.65 -0.72
C SER A 91 -5.18 -7.05 -1.29
N GLY A 92 -6.31 -6.55 -0.76
CA GLY A 92 -7.63 -6.72 -1.39
C GLY A 92 -7.73 -6.19 -2.83
N ALA A 93 -7.17 -5.02 -3.12
CA ALA A 93 -7.20 -4.43 -4.47
C ALA A 93 -6.38 -5.24 -5.50
N VAL A 94 -5.38 -5.99 -5.01
CA VAL A 94 -4.61 -6.94 -5.84
C VAL A 94 -5.49 -8.12 -6.21
N MET A 95 -6.28 -8.64 -5.27
CA MET A 95 -7.23 -9.72 -5.53
C MET A 95 -8.30 -9.32 -6.55
N ASP A 96 -8.80 -8.09 -6.52
CA ASP A 96 -9.73 -7.57 -7.53
C ASP A 96 -9.12 -7.63 -8.94
N SER A 97 -7.82 -7.32 -9.05
CA SER A 97 -7.09 -7.43 -10.33
C SER A 97 -6.86 -8.87 -10.76
N VAL A 98 -6.65 -9.79 -9.81
CA VAL A 98 -6.58 -11.23 -10.08
C VAL A 98 -7.92 -11.77 -10.59
N TYR A 99 -9.04 -11.34 -9.99
CA TYR A 99 -10.37 -11.72 -10.46
C TYR A 99 -10.65 -11.16 -11.85
N ALA A 100 -10.33 -9.89 -12.10
CA ALA A 100 -10.47 -9.27 -13.41
C ALA A 100 -9.60 -9.95 -14.48
N PHE A 101 -8.36 -10.33 -14.16
CA PHE A 101 -7.49 -11.13 -15.03
C PHE A 101 -8.14 -12.49 -15.36
N ASN A 102 -8.57 -13.20 -14.32
CA ASN A 102 -9.12 -14.54 -14.43
C ASN A 102 -10.45 -14.59 -15.20
N ALA A 103 -11.26 -13.54 -15.13
CA ALA A 103 -12.53 -13.43 -15.84
C ALA A 103 -12.37 -13.32 -17.36
N GLN A 104 -11.20 -12.88 -17.85
CA GLN A 104 -10.93 -12.73 -19.29
C GLN A 104 -10.70 -14.08 -20.00
N GLN A 105 -10.44 -15.16 -19.25
CA GLN A 105 -10.21 -16.51 -19.79
C GLN A 105 -9.19 -16.55 -20.96
N LEU A 106 -8.13 -15.76 -20.84
CA LEU A 106 -7.13 -15.62 -21.90
C LEU A 106 -6.43 -16.97 -22.18
N PRO A 107 -6.12 -17.32 -23.43
CA PRO A 107 -5.29 -18.49 -23.73
C PRO A 107 -3.93 -18.43 -23.02
N ARG A 108 -3.43 -19.56 -22.53
CA ARG A 108 -2.14 -19.60 -21.81
C ARG A 108 -0.97 -19.06 -22.65
N SER A 109 -1.00 -19.28 -23.97
CA SER A 109 0.03 -18.84 -24.92
C SER A 109 0.08 -17.33 -25.12
N SER A 110 -0.98 -16.59 -24.79
CA SER A 110 -1.06 -15.13 -24.98
C SER A 110 -0.72 -14.32 -23.73
N VAL A 111 -0.35 -14.97 -22.63
CA VAL A 111 -0.17 -14.35 -21.31
C VAL A 111 1.29 -14.43 -20.85
N THR A 112 1.80 -13.34 -20.29
CA THR A 112 3.08 -13.31 -19.58
C THR A 112 2.91 -13.62 -18.09
N ALA A 113 3.96 -14.13 -17.47
CA ALA A 113 3.97 -14.32 -16.02
C ALA A 113 3.78 -12.98 -15.27
N PRO A 114 3.18 -13.00 -14.07
CA PRO A 114 3.17 -11.82 -13.19
C PRO A 114 4.59 -11.36 -12.87
N GLN A 115 4.78 -10.03 -12.81
CA GLN A 115 6.06 -9.39 -12.55
C GLN A 115 5.92 -8.37 -11.43
N ALA A 116 6.87 -8.36 -10.50
CA ALA A 116 6.94 -7.35 -9.45
C ALA A 116 8.25 -6.56 -9.55
N PHE A 117 8.21 -5.30 -9.13
CA PHE A 117 9.32 -4.36 -9.16
C PHE A 117 9.40 -3.59 -7.83
N ASP A 118 10.60 -3.13 -7.47
CA ASP A 118 10.87 -2.33 -6.28
C ASP A 118 11.46 -0.97 -6.67
N PHE A 119 11.00 0.10 -6.03
CA PHE A 119 11.59 1.43 -6.18
C PHE A 119 12.80 1.58 -5.26
N ALA A 120 14.00 1.49 -5.82
CA ALA A 120 15.21 1.71 -5.05
C ALA A 120 15.26 3.16 -4.55
N ARG A 121 15.41 3.33 -3.22
CA ARG A 121 15.68 4.62 -2.57
C ARG A 121 14.61 5.71 -2.84
N LEU A 122 13.34 5.32 -2.98
CA LEU A 122 12.20 6.22 -3.22
C LEU A 122 12.19 7.45 -2.29
N TYR A 123 12.48 7.27 -1.01
CA TYR A 123 12.42 8.35 -0.02
C TYR A 123 13.68 9.22 0.05
N THR A 124 14.76 8.89 -0.66
CA THR A 124 16.07 9.55 -0.47
C THR A 124 16.70 10.11 -1.75
N ASN A 125 16.21 9.76 -2.94
CA ASN A 125 16.86 10.13 -4.21
C ASN A 125 16.15 11.26 -4.98
N ILE A 126 14.92 11.62 -4.64
CA ILE A 126 14.13 12.59 -5.41
C ILE A 126 14.58 14.03 -5.07
N PRO A 127 15.13 14.81 -6.02
CA PRO A 127 15.44 16.22 -5.78
C PRO A 127 14.22 17.00 -5.30
N HIS A 128 14.38 17.87 -4.30
CA HIS A 128 13.25 18.62 -3.74
C HIS A 128 12.53 19.51 -4.77
N ALA A 129 13.26 20.05 -5.76
CA ALA A 129 12.66 20.81 -6.85
C ALA A 129 11.72 19.94 -7.70
N GLU A 130 12.22 18.78 -8.16
CA GLU A 130 11.43 17.81 -8.91
C GLU A 130 10.18 17.35 -8.13
N LEU A 131 10.34 17.08 -6.83
CA LEU A 131 9.23 16.73 -5.94
C LEU A 131 8.19 17.85 -5.86
N ALA A 132 8.62 19.09 -5.61
CA ALA A 132 7.74 20.24 -5.50
C ALA A 132 7.01 20.54 -6.82
N ASP A 133 7.71 20.52 -7.96
CA ASP A 133 7.16 20.84 -9.27
C ASP A 133 6.17 19.76 -9.75
N THR A 134 6.48 18.49 -9.48
CA THR A 134 5.58 17.37 -9.76
C THR A 134 4.30 17.47 -8.94
N MET A 135 4.43 17.72 -7.64
CA MET A 135 3.27 17.88 -6.77
C MET A 135 2.46 19.13 -7.13
N ALA A 136 3.11 20.23 -7.54
CA ALA A 136 2.44 21.42 -8.02
C ALA A 136 1.60 21.15 -9.27
N SER A 137 2.14 20.38 -10.22
CA SER A 137 1.43 19.97 -11.43
C SER A 137 0.19 19.13 -11.10
N LEU A 138 0.35 18.11 -10.23
CA LEU A 138 -0.76 17.27 -9.78
C LEU A 138 -1.82 18.09 -9.07
N ILE A 139 -1.45 18.89 -8.06
CA ILE A 139 -2.39 19.68 -7.26
C ILE A 139 -3.18 20.65 -8.15
N THR A 140 -2.49 21.31 -9.08
CA THR A 140 -3.12 22.25 -10.01
C THR A 140 -4.13 21.55 -10.91
N ALA A 141 -3.76 20.41 -11.52
CA ALA A 141 -4.65 19.64 -12.38
C ALA A 141 -5.87 19.11 -11.61
N THR A 142 -5.64 18.55 -10.42
CA THR A 142 -6.70 18.01 -9.56
C THR A 142 -7.71 19.07 -9.14
N LEU A 143 -7.24 20.24 -8.68
CA LEU A 143 -8.11 21.35 -8.28
C LEU A 143 -8.91 21.90 -9.47
N ALA A 144 -8.26 22.05 -10.63
CA ALA A 144 -8.92 22.50 -11.86
C ALA A 144 -10.03 21.52 -12.28
N HIS A 145 -9.74 20.22 -12.29
CA HIS A 145 -10.72 19.18 -12.60
C HIS A 145 -11.91 19.20 -11.63
N ALA A 146 -11.63 19.30 -10.33
CA ALA A 146 -12.67 19.37 -9.30
C ALA A 146 -13.45 20.70 -9.27
N GLN A 147 -13.07 21.69 -10.10
CA GLN A 147 -13.59 23.06 -10.06
C GLN A 147 -13.48 23.67 -8.65
N ARG A 148 -12.29 23.55 -8.05
CA ARG A 148 -11.96 24.05 -6.72
C ARG A 148 -10.77 24.99 -6.80
N VAL A 149 -10.74 26.02 -5.95
CA VAL A 149 -9.71 27.07 -5.99
C VAL A 149 -8.91 27.18 -4.70
N ALA A 150 -9.39 26.57 -3.62
CA ALA A 150 -8.78 26.63 -2.30
C ALA A 150 -8.99 25.34 -1.50
N ILE A 151 -8.19 25.19 -0.44
CA ILE A 151 -8.23 24.08 0.51
C ILE A 151 -8.46 24.67 1.90
N ALA A 152 -9.50 24.23 2.60
CA ALA A 152 -9.72 24.54 4.00
C ALA A 152 -9.37 23.34 4.87
N VAL A 153 -8.66 23.56 5.98
CA VAL A 153 -8.31 22.54 6.96
C VAL A 153 -8.85 22.93 8.32
N THR A 154 -9.78 22.11 8.81
CA THR A 154 -10.34 22.21 10.16
C THR A 154 -9.49 21.42 11.14
N VAL A 155 -9.04 22.09 12.20
CA VAL A 155 -8.24 21.55 13.28
C VAL A 155 -9.11 21.51 14.54
N THR A 156 -9.49 20.31 14.96
CA THR A 156 -10.26 20.09 16.18
C THR A 156 -9.32 19.73 17.34
N PRO A 157 -9.46 20.36 18.52
CA PRO A 157 -8.68 19.99 19.70
C PRO A 157 -8.96 18.55 20.15
N PRO A 158 -8.05 17.93 20.90
CA PRO A 158 -8.28 16.59 21.44
C PRO A 158 -9.43 16.59 22.46
N LYS A 159 -10.21 15.51 22.49
CA LYS A 159 -11.30 15.32 23.47
C LYS A 159 -10.81 14.87 24.85
N THR A 160 -9.58 14.38 24.93
CA THR A 160 -8.95 13.84 26.14
C THR A 160 -7.54 14.43 26.28
N PRO A 161 -6.96 14.49 27.50
CA PRO A 161 -5.62 15.01 27.72
C PRO A 161 -4.54 14.32 26.85
N ASP A 162 -4.64 13.00 26.69
CA ASP A 162 -3.71 12.20 25.87
C ASP A 162 -4.12 12.13 24.38
N GLY A 163 -5.20 12.81 24.00
CA GLY A 163 -5.73 12.80 22.65
C GLY A 163 -4.86 13.59 21.67
N ARG A 164 -5.00 13.30 20.39
CA ARG A 164 -4.39 14.09 19.31
C ARG A 164 -5.40 15.04 18.70
N ARG A 165 -4.93 16.19 18.21
CA ARG A 165 -5.74 17.06 17.35
C ARG A 165 -6.21 16.28 16.13
N LYS A 166 -7.44 16.53 15.69
CA LYS A 166 -7.99 15.98 14.44
C LYS A 166 -7.85 17.03 13.33
N TYR A 167 -7.47 16.57 12.15
CA TYR A 167 -7.31 17.42 10.97
C TYR A 167 -8.16 16.87 9.83
N ASP A 168 -9.15 17.66 9.40
CA ASP A 168 -10.05 17.33 8.29
C ASP A 168 -9.95 18.44 7.24
N ALA A 169 -9.78 18.08 5.97
CA ALA A 169 -9.64 19.04 4.88
C ALA A 169 -10.79 18.96 3.89
N THR A 170 -11.14 20.10 3.29
CA THR A 170 -12.18 20.22 2.27
C THR A 170 -11.71 21.14 1.15
N LEU A 171 -12.07 20.81 -0.09
CA LEU A 171 -11.78 21.65 -1.25
C LEU A 171 -12.93 22.64 -1.48
N LEU A 172 -12.62 23.91 -1.68
CA LEU A 172 -13.59 24.99 -1.78
C LEU A 172 -13.83 25.43 -3.23
N THR A 173 -15.09 25.74 -3.56
CA THR A 173 -15.48 26.47 -4.78
C THR A 173 -15.00 27.92 -4.71
N SER A 174 -15.10 28.64 -5.83
CA SER A 174 -14.81 30.08 -5.87
C SER A 174 -15.63 30.86 -4.84
N ASP A 175 -16.95 30.65 -4.81
CA ASP A 175 -17.85 31.37 -3.90
C ASP A 175 -17.59 31.06 -2.42
N ALA A 176 -17.32 29.79 -2.11
CA ALA A 176 -16.98 29.38 -0.75
C ALA A 176 -15.62 29.95 -0.31
N ALA A 177 -14.64 29.99 -1.21
CA ALA A 177 -13.32 30.53 -0.93
C ALA A 177 -13.34 32.05 -0.74
N HIS A 178 -14.15 32.78 -1.50
CA HIS A 178 -14.29 34.24 -1.37
C HIS A 178 -14.77 34.66 0.03
N ASN A 179 -15.68 33.87 0.61
CA ASN A 179 -16.26 34.14 1.93
C ASN A 179 -15.49 33.49 3.09
N ALA A 180 -14.50 32.64 2.80
CA ALA A 180 -13.74 31.93 3.81
C ALA A 180 -12.57 32.81 4.30
N PRO A 181 -12.47 33.10 5.61
CA PRO A 181 -11.30 33.79 6.14
C PRO A 181 -10.06 32.89 5.98
N ALA A 182 -8.89 33.51 5.78
CA ALA A 182 -7.60 32.81 5.73
C ALA A 182 -7.35 32.00 7.02
N TYR A 183 -7.82 32.54 8.15
CA TYR A 183 -7.81 31.86 9.43
C TYR A 183 -9.04 32.23 10.26
N ARG A 184 -9.62 31.25 10.95
CA ARG A 184 -10.64 31.44 11.98
C ARG A 184 -10.35 30.53 13.15
N ARG A 185 -10.55 31.02 14.38
CA ARG A 185 -10.55 30.19 15.59
C ARG A 185 -11.82 30.48 16.38
N ASP A 186 -12.53 29.43 16.72
CA ASP A 186 -13.70 29.53 17.57
C ASP A 186 -13.27 29.64 19.05
N PRO A 187 -13.64 30.72 19.77
CA PRO A 187 -13.18 30.95 21.13
C PRO A 187 -13.79 29.98 22.16
N MET A 188 -14.93 29.36 21.85
CA MET A 188 -15.61 28.43 22.76
C MET A 188 -15.13 27.00 22.58
N THR A 189 -14.94 26.58 21.33
CA THR A 189 -14.61 25.18 21.01
C THR A 189 -13.14 24.94 20.71
N ASP A 190 -12.34 26.00 20.59
CA ASP A 190 -10.93 25.97 20.16
C ASP A 190 -10.70 25.36 18.76
N VAL A 191 -11.78 25.19 17.98
CA VAL A 191 -11.69 24.71 16.60
C VAL A 191 -11.09 25.81 15.73
N ALA A 192 -10.01 25.49 15.04
CA ALA A 192 -9.37 26.39 14.09
C ALA A 192 -9.65 25.94 12.65
N VAL A 193 -9.75 26.89 11.73
CA VAL A 193 -9.86 26.64 10.29
C VAL A 193 -8.77 27.46 9.60
N HIS A 194 -7.94 26.79 8.82
CA HIS A 194 -6.96 27.42 7.93
C HIS A 194 -7.42 27.28 6.49
N THR A 195 -7.50 28.38 5.74
CA THR A 195 -7.87 28.37 4.33
C THR A 195 -6.67 28.79 3.48
N PHE A 196 -6.33 27.99 2.49
CA PHE A 196 -5.21 28.22 1.59
C PHE A 196 -5.72 28.31 0.16
N THR A 197 -5.33 29.35 -0.57
CA THR A 197 -5.38 29.28 -2.05
C THR A 197 -4.45 28.17 -2.55
N ARG A 198 -4.61 27.78 -3.81
CA ARG A 198 -3.66 26.85 -4.45
C ARG A 198 -2.21 27.29 -4.22
N ASP A 199 -1.87 28.54 -4.52
CA ASP A 199 -0.49 29.02 -4.48
C ASP A 199 0.06 29.06 -3.05
N GLN A 200 -0.77 29.44 -2.07
CA GLN A 200 -0.43 29.36 -0.66
C GLN A 200 -0.13 27.92 -0.21
N PHE A 201 -0.96 26.97 -0.63
CA PHE A 201 -0.73 25.56 -0.30
C PHE A 201 0.56 25.03 -0.94
N LEU A 202 0.91 25.46 -2.15
CA LEU A 202 2.18 25.10 -2.80
C LEU A 202 3.39 25.67 -2.06
N VAL A 203 3.30 26.91 -1.56
CA VAL A 203 4.34 27.50 -0.70
C VAL A 203 4.47 26.70 0.60
N LEU A 204 3.36 26.35 1.25
CA LEU A 204 3.34 25.53 2.47
C LEU A 204 3.98 24.16 2.23
N PHE A 205 3.63 23.50 1.14
CA PHE A 205 4.17 22.20 0.76
C PHE A 205 5.69 22.27 0.53
N ARG A 206 6.14 23.23 -0.28
CA ARG A 206 7.58 23.43 -0.57
C ARG A 206 8.38 23.75 0.70
N SER A 207 7.81 24.56 1.59
CA SER A 207 8.38 24.85 2.90
C SER A 207 8.56 23.57 3.72
N LEU A 208 7.53 22.72 3.80
CA LEU A 208 7.58 21.45 4.52
C LEU A 208 8.67 20.52 3.98
N VAL A 209 8.75 20.33 2.66
CA VAL A 209 9.77 19.51 1.99
C VAL A 209 11.18 19.99 2.34
N CYS A 210 11.38 21.30 2.43
CA CYS A 210 12.66 21.92 2.75
C CYS A 210 12.98 21.96 4.26
N SER A 211 12.08 21.54 5.15
CA SER A 211 12.20 21.80 6.61
C SER A 211 12.46 20.56 7.46
N THR A 212 12.94 19.48 6.87
CA THR A 212 13.25 18.25 7.60
C THR A 212 14.67 18.29 8.18
N PHE A 213 14.74 18.39 9.52
CA PHE A 213 15.99 18.37 10.28
C PHE A 213 16.04 17.12 11.16
N ILE A 214 17.22 16.50 11.21
CA ILE A 214 17.44 15.22 11.87
C ILE A 214 18.70 15.30 12.74
N ARG A 215 18.58 14.89 14.01
CA ARG A 215 19.64 14.82 15.01
C ARG A 215 20.25 13.41 15.03
N PHE A 216 21.56 13.34 14.88
CA PHE A 216 22.38 12.14 14.94
C PHE A 216 23.23 12.17 16.21
N GLY A 217 22.82 11.39 17.21
CA GLY A 217 23.43 11.44 18.54
C GLY A 217 23.43 12.85 19.12
N THR A 218 24.44 13.16 19.93
CA THR A 218 24.62 14.51 20.50
C THR A 218 25.40 15.45 19.58
N PHE A 219 26.07 14.93 18.54
CA PHE A 219 27.13 15.64 17.83
C PHE A 219 26.70 16.23 16.47
N ALA A 220 25.70 15.67 15.80
CA ALA A 220 25.35 16.11 14.44
C ALA A 220 23.87 16.47 14.28
N LEU A 221 23.61 17.63 13.69
CA LEU A 221 22.29 18.06 13.23
C LEU A 221 22.37 18.27 11.73
N VAL A 222 21.65 17.46 10.97
CA VAL A 222 21.65 17.53 9.50
C VAL A 222 20.28 17.95 9.00
N ARG A 223 20.27 18.55 7.81
CA ARG A 223 19.06 18.86 7.07
C ARG A 223 18.95 17.89 5.90
N GLN A 224 17.79 17.28 5.72
CA GLN A 224 17.51 16.52 4.51
C GLN A 224 17.33 17.50 3.34
N THR A 225 18.14 17.36 2.30
CA THR A 225 18.13 18.23 1.10
C THR A 225 17.67 17.48 -0.16
N CYS A 226 17.41 16.18 -0.05
CA CYS A 226 16.96 15.31 -1.12
C CYS A 226 16.02 14.24 -0.56
N GLY A 227 15.05 13.84 -1.37
CA GLY A 227 14.06 12.83 -1.09
C GLY A 227 12.76 13.37 -0.48
N ILE A 228 11.89 12.44 -0.12
CA ILE A 228 10.65 12.74 0.58
C ILE A 228 11.00 12.92 2.07
N PRO A 229 10.48 13.97 2.74
CA PRO A 229 10.63 14.16 4.18
C PRO A 229 10.35 12.87 4.97
N MET A 230 11.38 12.33 5.64
CA MET A 230 11.20 11.13 6.44
C MET A 230 10.67 11.45 7.84
N GLY A 231 9.90 10.52 8.41
CA GLY A 231 9.40 10.63 9.78
C GLY A 231 8.24 11.59 9.98
N ILE A 232 7.61 12.05 8.90
CA ILE A 232 6.43 12.92 8.96
C ILE A 232 5.18 12.18 8.47
N SER A 233 4.01 12.58 8.99
CA SER A 233 2.70 11.99 8.65
C SER A 233 2.35 12.09 7.16
N ALA A 234 2.85 13.12 6.48
CA ALA A 234 2.53 13.36 5.07
C ALA A 234 3.31 12.45 4.10
N ALA A 235 4.41 11.84 4.53
CA ALA A 235 5.37 11.18 3.63
C ALA A 235 4.75 10.08 2.74
N PRO A 236 3.87 9.18 3.24
CA PRO A 236 3.24 8.15 2.41
C PRO A 236 2.30 8.73 1.35
N PHE A 237 1.60 9.83 1.65
CA PHE A 237 0.74 10.52 0.68
C PHE A 237 1.57 11.21 -0.40
N ILE A 238 2.68 11.83 -0.01
CA ILE A 238 3.63 12.44 -0.95
C ILE A 238 4.16 11.38 -1.91
N ALA A 239 4.63 10.23 -1.41
CA ALA A 239 5.13 9.14 -2.23
C ALA A 239 4.08 8.62 -3.22
N ASN A 240 2.86 8.35 -2.73
CA ASN A 240 1.80 7.82 -3.57
C ASN A 240 1.37 8.80 -4.67
N LEU A 241 1.15 10.07 -4.34
CA LEU A 241 0.71 11.09 -5.29
C LEU A 241 1.81 11.46 -6.29
N PHE A 242 3.06 11.56 -5.84
CA PHE A 242 4.20 11.82 -6.71
C PHE A 242 4.28 10.75 -7.81
N LEU A 243 4.30 9.47 -7.44
CA LEU A 243 4.33 8.37 -8.39
C LEU A 243 3.06 8.31 -9.25
N ALA A 244 1.89 8.54 -8.66
CA ALA A 244 0.62 8.51 -9.37
C ALA A 244 0.52 9.58 -10.47
N TRP A 245 1.19 10.72 -10.33
CA TRP A 245 1.24 11.72 -11.39
C TRP A 245 1.93 11.20 -12.65
N PHE A 246 3.05 10.50 -12.50
CA PHE A 246 3.75 9.88 -13.63
C PHE A 246 2.91 8.77 -14.28
N GLU A 247 2.24 7.95 -13.46
CA GLU A 247 1.35 6.88 -13.93
C GLU A 247 0.16 7.44 -14.71
N TYR A 248 -0.45 8.53 -14.21
CA TYR A 248 -1.53 9.24 -14.88
C TYR A 248 -1.08 9.83 -16.22
N ARG A 249 0.06 10.53 -16.23
CA ARG A 249 0.62 11.10 -17.45
C ARG A 249 0.94 10.05 -18.49
N PHE A 250 1.44 8.89 -18.06
CA PHE A 250 1.74 7.78 -18.95
C PHE A 250 0.48 7.24 -19.63
N LEU A 251 -0.58 6.98 -18.84
CA LEU A 251 -1.84 6.42 -19.34
C LEU A 251 -2.66 7.42 -20.17
N THR A 252 -2.44 8.71 -19.98
CA THR A 252 -3.13 9.77 -20.73
C THR A 252 -2.39 10.20 -22.00
N GLN A 253 -1.26 9.55 -22.33
CA GLN A 253 -0.61 9.76 -23.61
C GLN A 253 -1.57 9.42 -24.76
N PRO A 254 -1.51 10.15 -25.90
CA PRO A 254 -2.37 9.87 -27.04
C PRO A 254 -2.28 8.40 -27.47
N ALA A 255 -3.41 7.79 -27.83
CA ALA A 255 -3.48 6.39 -28.22
C ALA A 255 -4.07 6.24 -29.63
N ALA A 256 -3.59 7.04 -30.58
CA ALA A 256 -4.15 7.15 -31.93
C ALA A 256 -4.01 5.88 -32.79
N THR A 257 -3.13 4.97 -32.41
CA THR A 257 -2.84 3.73 -33.16
C THR A 257 -3.20 2.50 -32.33
N ALA A 258 -3.65 1.42 -32.97
CA ALA A 258 -3.92 0.14 -32.31
C ALA A 258 -2.72 -0.39 -31.50
N GLN A 259 -1.49 -0.16 -31.97
CA GLN A 259 -0.28 -0.57 -31.23
C GLN A 259 -0.15 0.17 -29.89
N ARG A 260 -0.32 1.49 -29.88
CA ARG A 260 -0.30 2.30 -28.65
C ARG A 260 -1.43 1.91 -27.69
N GLN A 261 -2.64 1.70 -28.22
CA GLN A 261 -3.78 1.22 -27.41
C GLN A 261 -3.46 -0.12 -26.75
N ARG A 262 -2.90 -1.08 -27.50
CA ARG A 262 -2.48 -2.38 -26.97
C ARG A 262 -1.42 -2.24 -25.89
N VAL A 263 -0.46 -1.33 -26.04
CA VAL A 263 0.58 -1.09 -25.03
C VAL A 263 -0.03 -0.53 -23.77
N LEU A 264 -0.87 0.51 -23.86
CA LEU A 264 -1.51 1.12 -22.68
C LEU A 264 -2.44 0.13 -21.97
N HIS A 265 -3.26 -0.61 -22.71
CA HIS A 265 -4.17 -1.63 -22.16
C HIS A 265 -3.44 -2.73 -21.38
N ALA A 266 -2.19 -3.06 -21.76
CA ALA A 266 -1.39 -4.02 -21.00
C ALA A 266 -1.06 -3.56 -19.57
N PHE A 267 -1.23 -2.27 -19.26
CA PHE A 267 -1.03 -1.73 -17.92
C PHE A 267 -2.30 -1.72 -17.05
N ASP A 268 -3.48 -2.07 -17.57
CA ASP A 268 -4.75 -2.00 -16.82
C ASP A 268 -4.74 -2.87 -15.56
N LEU A 269 -3.99 -3.96 -15.57
CA LEU A 269 -3.81 -4.87 -14.44
C LEU A 269 -2.51 -4.60 -13.65
N THR A 270 -2.12 -3.32 -13.58
CA THR A 270 -0.99 -2.85 -12.79
C THR A 270 -1.46 -2.30 -11.45
N LYS A 271 -0.77 -2.68 -10.36
CA LYS A 271 -1.05 -2.20 -9.00
C LYS A 271 0.25 -1.84 -8.30
N ARG A 272 0.22 -0.82 -7.45
CA ARG A 272 1.37 -0.39 -6.67
C ARG A 272 0.99 -0.27 -5.21
N TYR A 273 1.80 -0.81 -4.31
CA TYR A 273 1.67 -0.54 -2.88
C TYR A 273 2.93 0.18 -2.42
N LEU A 274 2.84 1.50 -2.20
CA LEU A 274 4.00 2.34 -1.93
C LEU A 274 5.11 2.13 -2.97
N ASP A 275 6.19 1.46 -2.55
CA ASP A 275 7.42 1.12 -3.27
C ASP A 275 7.39 -0.24 -3.99
N ASP A 276 6.33 -1.04 -3.86
CA ASP A 276 6.16 -2.29 -4.59
C ASP A 276 5.22 -2.10 -5.80
N LEU A 277 5.68 -2.37 -7.02
CA LEU A 277 4.88 -2.32 -8.25
C LEU A 277 4.63 -3.74 -8.79
N LEU A 278 3.40 -4.06 -9.17
CA LEU A 278 2.95 -5.34 -9.72
C LEU A 278 2.32 -5.14 -11.09
N ALA A 279 2.68 -5.98 -12.05
CA ALA A 279 1.95 -6.15 -13.29
C ALA A 279 1.59 -7.63 -13.49
N LEU A 280 0.30 -7.94 -13.67
CA LEU A 280 -0.16 -9.32 -13.78
C LEU A 280 0.11 -9.94 -15.17
N ASN A 281 -0.03 -9.16 -16.23
CA ASN A 281 0.12 -9.61 -17.62
C ASN A 281 0.56 -8.45 -18.53
N ASN A 282 1.83 -8.06 -18.45
CA ASN A 282 2.35 -6.93 -19.21
C ASN A 282 3.71 -7.23 -19.86
N PRO A 283 3.76 -7.59 -21.16
CA PRO A 283 5.02 -7.82 -21.87
C PRO A 283 5.83 -6.55 -22.14
N PHE A 284 5.26 -5.36 -21.92
CA PHE A 284 5.89 -4.08 -22.28
C PHE A 284 6.47 -3.34 -21.09
N ILE A 285 6.11 -3.69 -19.85
CA ILE A 285 6.43 -2.89 -18.67
C ILE A 285 7.92 -2.56 -18.56
N THR A 286 8.80 -3.56 -18.75
CA THR A 286 10.25 -3.38 -18.65
C THR A 286 10.85 -2.44 -19.69
N ARG A 287 10.12 -2.15 -20.78
CA ARG A 287 10.53 -1.22 -21.84
C ARG A 287 10.09 0.22 -21.57
N LEU A 288 9.33 0.47 -20.52
CA LEU A 288 8.64 1.73 -20.26
C LEU A 288 8.67 2.16 -18.77
N LEU A 289 9.54 1.56 -17.94
CA LEU A 289 9.64 1.90 -16.52
C LEU A 289 10.30 3.28 -16.29
N SER A 290 11.17 3.73 -17.19
CA SER A 290 11.85 5.04 -17.09
C SER A 290 11.42 6.01 -18.20
N VAL A 291 11.29 7.30 -17.87
CA VAL A 291 10.94 8.38 -18.82
C VAL A 291 11.89 8.48 -20.03
N ASP A 292 13.13 8.02 -19.90
CA ASP A 292 14.11 8.02 -21.00
C ASP A 292 13.85 6.87 -22.00
N GLN A 293 13.09 5.86 -21.58
CA GLN A 293 12.72 4.74 -22.43
C GLN A 293 11.53 5.13 -23.33
N ARG A 294 11.53 4.53 -24.53
CA ARG A 294 10.47 4.71 -25.52
C ARG A 294 10.09 3.39 -26.15
N TYR A 295 8.79 3.18 -26.36
CA TYR A 295 8.28 2.04 -27.08
C TYR A 295 6.99 2.38 -27.81
N ALA A 296 6.88 2.03 -29.10
CA ALA A 296 5.74 2.36 -29.95
C ALA A 296 5.36 3.87 -29.93
N GLY A 297 6.36 4.76 -29.78
CA GLY A 297 6.16 6.21 -29.68
C GLY A 297 5.59 6.70 -28.34
N LEU A 298 5.41 5.82 -27.35
CA LEU A 298 5.08 6.19 -25.97
C LEU A 298 6.37 6.43 -25.18
N HIS A 299 6.36 7.43 -24.33
CA HIS A 299 7.40 7.67 -23.32
C HIS A 299 7.14 6.81 -22.09
N GLY A 300 8.19 6.44 -21.37
CA GLY A 300 8.07 5.66 -20.13
C GLY A 300 7.58 6.46 -18.92
N LEU A 301 7.55 5.77 -17.77
CA LEU A 301 6.83 6.17 -16.56
C LEU A 301 7.64 7.10 -15.65
N TYR A 302 8.63 6.55 -14.95
CA TYR A 302 9.20 7.19 -13.77
C TYR A 302 10.47 7.98 -14.10
N PRO A 303 10.75 9.08 -13.38
CA PRO A 303 11.89 9.93 -13.66
C PRO A 303 13.22 9.22 -13.42
N ALA A 304 14.30 9.72 -14.03
CA ALA A 304 15.65 9.17 -13.88
C ALA A 304 16.18 9.18 -12.43
N SER A 305 15.60 10.01 -11.56
CA SER A 305 15.90 10.01 -10.11
C SER A 305 15.42 8.73 -9.40
N LEU A 306 14.54 7.96 -10.02
CA LEU A 306 14.03 6.69 -9.52
C LEU A 306 14.55 5.50 -10.32
N GLN A 307 15.09 4.52 -9.61
CA GLN A 307 15.47 3.23 -10.18
C GLN A 307 14.40 2.22 -9.82
N VAL A 308 13.80 1.59 -10.84
CA VAL A 308 12.77 0.56 -10.68
C VAL A 308 13.34 -0.78 -11.09
N GLU A 309 13.57 -1.65 -10.11
CA GLU A 309 14.27 -2.91 -10.31
C GLU A 309 13.31 -4.09 -10.25
N ALA A 310 13.47 -5.06 -11.14
CA ALA A 310 12.67 -6.28 -11.10
C ALA A 310 12.98 -7.09 -9.85
N GLN A 311 11.94 -7.54 -9.14
CA GLN A 311 12.11 -8.40 -7.98
C GLN A 311 12.50 -9.82 -8.44
N SER A 312 13.38 -10.45 -7.67
CA SER A 312 13.81 -11.84 -7.88
C SER A 312 13.67 -12.64 -6.59
N HIS A 313 13.11 -13.84 -6.71
CA HIS A 313 12.82 -14.73 -5.58
C HIS A 313 13.37 -16.15 -5.84
N PRO A 314 14.70 -16.36 -5.87
CA PRO A 314 15.31 -17.65 -6.22
C PRO A 314 14.86 -18.79 -5.32
N HIS A 315 14.57 -18.52 -4.04
CA HIS A 315 14.08 -19.53 -3.09
C HIS A 315 12.76 -20.16 -3.52
N LEU A 316 11.92 -19.47 -4.31
CA LEU A 316 10.68 -20.03 -4.83
C LEU A 316 10.93 -21.09 -5.91
N GLN A 317 12.04 -21.00 -6.65
CA GLN A 317 12.38 -22.00 -7.66
C GLN A 317 12.65 -23.38 -7.03
N ALA A 318 13.15 -23.40 -5.79
CA ALA A 318 13.36 -24.63 -5.02
C ALA A 318 12.08 -25.18 -4.37
N GLN A 319 11.05 -24.34 -4.20
CA GLN A 319 9.81 -24.68 -3.47
C GLN A 319 8.63 -25.02 -4.38
N LEU A 320 8.72 -24.68 -5.67
CA LEU A 320 7.67 -24.88 -6.66
C LEU A 320 8.15 -25.84 -7.75
N ALA A 321 7.21 -26.49 -8.43
CA ALA A 321 7.55 -27.34 -9.57
C ALA A 321 8.30 -26.54 -10.64
N ALA A 322 9.26 -27.18 -11.29
CA ALA A 322 10.02 -26.59 -12.39
C ALA A 322 9.08 -25.99 -13.46
N GLY A 323 9.39 -24.78 -13.92
CA GLY A 323 8.56 -24.06 -14.90
C GLY A 323 7.32 -23.37 -14.33
N THR A 324 7.05 -23.46 -13.02
CA THR A 324 5.95 -22.71 -12.39
C THR A 324 6.27 -21.22 -12.35
N ALA A 325 5.47 -20.43 -13.07
CA ALA A 325 5.54 -18.99 -13.02
C ALA A 325 4.82 -18.48 -11.75
N ALA A 326 5.58 -17.97 -10.78
CA ALA A 326 5.05 -17.40 -9.57
C ALA A 326 5.77 -16.12 -9.17
N MET A 327 5.02 -15.19 -8.58
CA MET A 327 5.54 -13.91 -8.11
C MET A 327 4.87 -13.52 -6.80
N PRO A 328 5.63 -13.31 -5.71
CA PRO A 328 5.05 -12.76 -4.51
C PRO A 328 4.83 -11.25 -4.66
N PHE A 329 3.75 -10.75 -4.09
CA PHE A 329 3.48 -9.33 -3.95
C PHE A 329 2.75 -9.10 -2.64
N LEU A 330 3.29 -8.24 -1.78
CA LEU A 330 2.84 -8.08 -0.39
C LEU A 330 2.84 -9.43 0.35
N ASP A 331 1.66 -9.88 0.77
CA ASP A 331 1.44 -11.15 1.44
C ASP A 331 0.74 -12.20 0.58
N ILE A 332 0.75 -12.00 -0.74
CA ILE A 332 0.14 -12.89 -1.73
C ILE A 332 1.24 -13.52 -2.58
N LEU A 333 1.21 -14.84 -2.74
CA LEU A 333 1.95 -15.54 -3.78
C LEU A 333 1.03 -15.75 -4.97
N LEU A 334 1.29 -15.05 -6.08
CA LEU A 334 0.56 -15.21 -7.35
C LEU A 334 1.18 -16.37 -8.11
N ILE A 335 0.37 -17.33 -8.56
CA ILE A 335 0.82 -18.51 -9.31
C ILE A 335 0.03 -18.60 -10.61
N LEU A 336 0.72 -18.51 -11.74
CA LEU A 336 0.09 -18.66 -13.05
C LEU A 336 -0.05 -20.15 -13.38
N ARG A 337 -1.28 -20.59 -13.58
CA ARG A 337 -1.70 -21.95 -13.94
C ARG A 337 -2.29 -21.97 -15.34
N THR A 338 -2.38 -23.18 -15.90
CA THR A 338 -3.15 -23.48 -17.11
C THR A 338 -4.34 -24.32 -16.71
N THR A 339 -5.54 -23.90 -17.10
CA THR A 339 -6.76 -24.68 -16.85
C THR A 339 -6.83 -25.89 -17.79
N PRO A 340 -7.68 -26.90 -17.51
CA PRO A 340 -7.92 -28.01 -18.45
C PRO A 340 -8.40 -27.54 -19.83
N ALA A 341 -9.04 -26.37 -19.92
CA ALA A 341 -9.48 -25.75 -21.17
C ALA A 341 -8.35 -24.99 -21.91
N GLY A 342 -7.13 -24.96 -21.37
CA GLY A 342 -5.99 -24.27 -21.98
C GLY A 342 -5.92 -22.77 -21.68
N HIS A 343 -6.77 -22.25 -20.81
CA HIS A 343 -6.77 -20.84 -20.41
C HIS A 343 -5.74 -20.58 -19.30
N ALA A 344 -5.21 -19.36 -19.25
CA ALA A 344 -4.42 -18.85 -18.15
C ALA A 344 -5.31 -18.55 -16.95
N ARG A 345 -4.88 -18.97 -15.77
CA ARG A 345 -5.54 -18.63 -14.50
C ARG A 345 -4.50 -18.34 -13.43
N ILE A 346 -4.61 -17.22 -12.73
CA ILE A 346 -3.81 -16.93 -11.55
C ILE A 346 -4.53 -17.48 -10.33
N THR A 347 -3.88 -18.40 -9.61
CA THR A 347 -4.28 -18.80 -8.25
C THR A 347 -3.36 -18.16 -7.23
N THR A 348 -3.85 -18.02 -6.00
CA THR A 348 -3.13 -17.28 -4.95
C THR A 348 -3.01 -18.08 -3.68
N ARG A 349 -1.84 -17.90 -3.02
CA ARG A 349 -1.52 -18.49 -1.72
C ARG A 349 -1.03 -17.42 -0.77
N LEU A 350 -1.02 -17.73 0.53
CA LEU A 350 -0.40 -16.85 1.51
C LEU A 350 1.12 -16.84 1.28
N TYR A 351 1.70 -15.67 1.13
CA TYR A 351 3.15 -15.50 1.12
C TYR A 351 3.64 -15.00 2.48
N ASP A 352 4.59 -15.71 3.06
CA ASP A 352 5.25 -15.31 4.30
C ASP A 352 6.76 -15.18 4.08
N LYS A 353 7.24 -13.95 3.88
CA LYS A 353 8.68 -13.69 3.67
C LYS A 353 9.58 -14.22 4.79
N ARG A 354 9.03 -14.49 5.98
CA ARG A 354 9.75 -15.00 7.14
C ARG A 354 10.13 -16.48 7.02
N VAL A 355 9.54 -17.21 6.07
CA VAL A 355 9.89 -18.61 5.81
C VAL A 355 11.04 -18.76 4.80
N GLN A 356 11.60 -17.65 4.32
CA GLN A 356 12.74 -17.70 3.42
C GLN A 356 14.00 -18.17 4.17
N PRO A 357 14.92 -18.89 3.49
CA PRO A 357 16.14 -19.42 4.12
C PRO A 357 17.00 -18.37 4.82
N VAL A 358 16.93 -17.11 4.35
CA VAL A 358 17.65 -15.97 4.94
C VAL A 358 17.21 -15.64 6.38
N PHE A 359 16.04 -16.12 6.79
CA PHE A 359 15.54 -16.01 8.17
C PHE A 359 15.74 -17.30 8.97
N ASP A 360 16.37 -18.33 8.42
CA ASP A 360 16.70 -19.55 9.16
C ASP A 360 17.59 -19.21 10.35
N GLY A 361 17.22 -19.72 11.53
CA GLY A 361 17.91 -19.40 12.78
C GLY A 361 17.53 -18.06 13.42
N VAL A 362 16.71 -17.22 12.77
CA VAL A 362 16.18 -15.99 13.38
C VAL A 362 14.91 -16.32 14.18
N ARG A 363 14.93 -16.07 15.48
CA ARG A 363 13.72 -16.22 16.32
C ARG A 363 12.70 -15.13 15.98
N LEU A 364 11.66 -15.51 15.24
CA LEU A 364 10.58 -14.60 14.84
C LEU A 364 9.29 -14.95 15.60
N SER A 365 8.75 -13.99 16.35
CA SER A 365 7.41 -14.12 16.93
C SER A 365 6.35 -13.73 15.90
N ARG A 366 5.50 -14.68 15.52
CA ARG A 366 4.39 -14.44 14.57
C ARG A 366 3.08 -14.09 15.26
N PHE A 367 2.83 -14.66 16.43
CA PHE A 367 1.59 -14.52 17.18
C PHE A 367 1.87 -14.30 18.66
N ILE A 368 0.92 -13.67 19.33
CA ILE A 368 1.00 -13.33 20.74
C ILE A 368 0.64 -14.57 21.57
N GLY A 369 1.52 -15.01 22.46
CA GLY A 369 1.31 -16.13 23.38
C GLY A 369 0.14 -15.91 24.34
N THR A 370 -0.53 -16.98 24.75
CA THR A 370 -1.63 -16.91 25.74
C THR A 370 -1.15 -16.39 27.09
N ASP A 371 0.10 -16.71 27.43
CA ASP A 371 0.84 -16.30 28.62
C ASP A 371 1.34 -14.84 28.59
N SER A 372 1.18 -14.14 27.48
CA SER A 372 1.61 -12.74 27.38
C SER A 372 0.70 -11.78 28.14
N ASN A 373 1.29 -10.65 28.58
CA ASN A 373 0.60 -9.52 29.22
C ASN A 373 -0.23 -8.66 28.25
N VAL A 374 -0.39 -9.08 26.99
CA VAL A 374 -1.27 -8.38 26.06
C VAL A 374 -2.72 -8.67 26.43
N ASN A 375 -3.58 -7.67 26.26
CA ASN A 375 -5.00 -7.80 26.58
C ASN A 375 -5.66 -9.01 25.89
N GLU A 376 -6.61 -9.64 26.58
CA GLU A 376 -7.30 -10.85 26.09
C GLU A 376 -8.12 -10.63 24.82
N ALA A 377 -8.64 -9.42 24.59
CA ALA A 377 -9.42 -9.11 23.40
C ALA A 377 -8.56 -9.22 22.13
N SER A 378 -7.35 -8.67 22.17
CA SER A 378 -6.35 -8.78 21.10
C SER A 378 -5.95 -10.23 20.84
N LYS A 379 -5.77 -11.04 21.90
CA LYS A 379 -5.46 -12.47 21.79
C LYS A 379 -6.59 -13.28 21.15
N ARG A 380 -7.85 -13.02 21.52
CA ARG A 380 -9.04 -13.70 20.95
C ARG A 380 -9.24 -13.40 19.46
N ASN A 381 -8.90 -12.20 19.01
CA ASN A 381 -9.14 -11.79 17.63
C ASN A 381 -8.09 -12.26 16.62
N ILE A 382 -6.99 -12.90 17.07
CA ILE A 382 -5.92 -13.35 16.19
C ILE A 382 -6.44 -14.36 15.17
N PHE A 383 -7.14 -15.42 15.63
CA PHE A 383 -7.63 -16.46 14.74
C PHE A 383 -8.63 -15.90 13.73
N THR A 384 -9.64 -15.14 14.19
CA THR A 384 -10.65 -14.51 13.32
C THR A 384 -10.03 -13.58 12.29
N GLY A 385 -9.08 -12.72 12.68
CA GLY A 385 -8.39 -11.83 11.76
C GLY A 385 -7.58 -12.59 10.71
N GLN A 386 -6.88 -13.66 11.10
CA GLN A 386 -6.15 -14.51 10.15
C GLN A 386 -7.10 -15.32 9.27
N PHE A 387 -8.25 -15.78 9.75
CA PHE A 387 -9.27 -16.44 8.94
C PHE A 387 -9.75 -15.53 7.80
N HIS A 388 -10.12 -14.28 8.10
CA HIS A 388 -10.54 -13.32 7.07
C HIS A 388 -9.43 -13.02 6.07
N ARG A 389 -8.17 -12.94 6.54
CA ARG A 389 -7.00 -12.79 5.68
C ARG A 389 -6.83 -13.99 4.74
N LEU A 390 -6.87 -15.22 5.27
CA LEU A 390 -6.76 -16.44 4.47
C LEU A 390 -7.89 -16.54 3.45
N ARG A 391 -9.13 -16.26 3.87
CA ARG A 391 -10.30 -16.24 2.98
C ARG A 391 -10.11 -15.27 1.82
N ARG A 392 -9.55 -14.08 2.08
CA ARG A 392 -9.36 -13.05 1.05
C ARG A 392 -8.24 -13.40 0.08
N VAL A 393 -7.14 -13.96 0.59
CA VAL A 393 -5.90 -14.15 -0.16
C VAL A 393 -5.84 -15.49 -0.86
N VAL A 394 -6.36 -16.56 -0.26
CA VAL A 394 -6.28 -17.90 -0.84
C VAL A 394 -7.45 -18.10 -1.80
N THR A 395 -7.19 -18.66 -2.98
CA THR A 395 -8.26 -18.97 -3.96
C THR A 395 -8.57 -20.47 -4.06
N GLU A 396 -7.69 -21.32 -3.53
CA GLU A 396 -7.80 -22.78 -3.61
C GLU A 396 -8.30 -23.35 -2.27
N VAL A 397 -9.39 -24.12 -2.29
CA VAL A 397 -9.99 -24.75 -1.11
C VAL A 397 -8.99 -25.61 -0.34
N GLU A 398 -8.23 -26.42 -1.07
CA GLU A 398 -7.22 -27.32 -0.50
C GLU A 398 -6.12 -26.53 0.23
N ASN A 399 -5.61 -25.47 -0.43
CA ASN A 399 -4.62 -24.59 0.16
C ASN A 399 -5.19 -23.83 1.36
N PHE A 400 -6.47 -23.45 1.33
CA PHE A 400 -7.11 -22.77 2.44
C PHE A 400 -7.18 -23.66 3.69
N ALA A 401 -7.56 -24.94 3.53
CA ALA A 401 -7.58 -25.89 4.62
C ALA A 401 -6.16 -26.18 5.17
N PHE A 402 -5.17 -26.31 4.28
CA PHE A 402 -3.77 -26.45 4.64
C PHE A 402 -3.24 -25.25 5.45
N GLU A 403 -3.44 -24.02 4.95
CA GLU A 403 -3.01 -22.80 5.65
C GLU A 403 -3.75 -22.59 6.98
N THR A 404 -5.03 -22.99 7.05
CA THR A 404 -5.80 -22.98 8.29
C THR A 404 -5.22 -23.99 9.30
N ALA A 405 -4.83 -25.18 8.86
CA ALA A 405 -4.15 -26.15 9.70
C ALA A 405 -2.80 -25.63 10.22
N ASN A 406 -2.02 -24.96 9.36
CA ASN A 406 -0.76 -24.32 9.76
C ASN A 406 -0.98 -23.22 10.81
N LEU A 407 -2.01 -22.39 10.62
CA LEU A 407 -2.41 -21.36 11.59
C LEU A 407 -2.79 -21.98 12.94
N ILE A 408 -3.65 -23.00 12.95
CA ILE A 408 -4.08 -23.69 14.18
C ILE A 408 -2.87 -24.32 14.89
N THR A 409 -1.96 -24.93 14.14
CA THR A 409 -0.73 -25.52 14.68
C THR A 409 0.15 -24.44 15.32
N ALA A 410 0.37 -23.32 14.63
CA ALA A 410 1.16 -22.20 15.14
C ALA A 410 0.56 -21.59 16.41
N LEU A 411 -0.76 -21.40 16.46
CA LEU A 411 -1.44 -20.89 17.67
C LEU A 411 -1.44 -21.92 18.81
N THR A 412 -1.56 -23.20 18.51
CA THR A 412 -1.48 -24.26 19.54
C THR A 412 -0.11 -24.26 20.22
N ARG A 413 0.98 -24.05 19.45
CA ARG A 413 2.34 -23.86 20.00
C ARG A 413 2.46 -22.62 20.90
N MET A 414 1.59 -21.64 20.74
CA MET A 414 1.51 -20.43 21.55
C MET A 414 0.54 -20.55 22.75
N GLY A 415 0.08 -21.76 23.06
CA GLY A 415 -0.77 -22.06 24.22
C GLY A 415 -2.28 -22.02 23.96
N TYR A 416 -2.71 -21.73 22.72
CA TYR A 416 -4.14 -21.70 22.38
C TYR A 416 -4.73 -23.12 22.29
N ARG A 417 -5.93 -23.32 22.82
CA ARG A 417 -6.58 -24.64 22.81
C ARG A 417 -7.09 -25.01 21.42
N ARG A 418 -6.53 -26.07 20.82
CA ARG A 418 -6.94 -26.60 19.50
C ARG A 418 -8.45 -26.84 19.33
N PRO A 419 -9.19 -27.45 20.29
CA PRO A 419 -10.64 -27.65 20.15
C PRO A 419 -11.40 -26.32 19.99
N ARG A 420 -10.96 -25.28 20.71
CA ARG A 420 -11.55 -23.94 20.61
C ARG A 420 -11.31 -23.32 19.23
N LEU A 421 -10.08 -23.40 18.71
CA LEU A 421 -9.75 -22.90 17.38
C LEU A 421 -10.55 -23.60 16.26
N LEU A 422 -10.77 -24.91 16.39
CA LEU A 422 -11.63 -25.65 15.46
C LEU A 422 -13.11 -25.24 15.57
N GLY A 423 -13.60 -24.97 16.78
CA GLY A 423 -14.93 -24.39 16.97
C GLY A 423 -15.05 -22.99 16.38
N ASP A 424 -14.01 -22.17 16.50
CA ASP A 424 -13.95 -20.83 15.87
C ASP A 424 -13.98 -20.95 14.34
N LEU A 425 -13.20 -21.86 13.76
CA LEU A 425 -13.25 -22.16 12.32
C LEU A 425 -14.66 -22.53 11.86
N GLN A 426 -15.31 -23.46 12.56
CA GLN A 426 -16.66 -23.89 12.22
C GLN A 426 -17.66 -22.73 12.27
N ARG A 427 -17.60 -21.90 13.32
CA ARG A 427 -18.46 -20.70 13.43
C ARG A 427 -18.18 -19.68 12.33
N MET A 428 -16.92 -19.48 11.96
CA MET A 428 -16.54 -18.55 10.90
C MET A 428 -17.02 -19.02 9.52
N LEU A 429 -16.85 -20.30 9.20
CA LEU A 429 -17.36 -20.88 7.96
C LEU A 429 -18.90 -20.80 7.87
N GLN A 430 -19.60 -21.02 8.98
CA GLN A 430 -21.06 -20.85 9.03
C GLN A 430 -21.51 -19.40 8.78
N ARG A 431 -20.74 -18.42 9.23
CA ARG A 431 -21.01 -16.99 9.02
C ARG A 431 -20.59 -16.47 7.65
N THR A 432 -19.77 -17.25 6.92
CA THR A 432 -19.21 -16.87 5.62
C THR A 432 -19.32 -18.02 4.62
N PRO A 433 -20.53 -18.55 4.37
CA PRO A 433 -20.72 -19.70 3.49
C PRO A 433 -20.23 -19.45 2.07
N GLU A 434 -20.21 -18.19 1.62
CA GLU A 434 -19.73 -17.77 0.32
C GLU A 434 -18.20 -17.92 0.14
N ALA A 435 -17.43 -17.93 1.23
CA ALA A 435 -15.95 -17.94 1.23
C ALA A 435 -15.34 -18.98 0.28
N TYR A 436 -16.01 -20.13 0.16
CA TYR A 436 -15.72 -21.20 -0.79
C TYR A 436 -17.02 -21.97 -1.07
N TYR A 437 -18.08 -21.28 -1.49
CA TYR A 437 -19.42 -21.84 -1.77
C TYR A 437 -19.72 -23.11 -0.95
N VAL A 438 -19.71 -22.96 0.38
CA VAL A 438 -20.16 -23.97 1.34
C VAL A 438 -21.68 -23.96 1.33
N GLN A 439 -22.29 -24.10 0.15
CA GLN A 439 -23.70 -24.43 0.07
C GLN A 439 -23.82 -25.91 0.32
N ARG A 440 -24.23 -26.21 1.57
CA ARG A 440 -25.02 -27.38 1.92
C ARG A 440 -25.89 -27.75 0.71
N ARG A 441 -25.66 -28.96 0.17
CA ARG A 441 -26.34 -29.62 -0.96
C ARG A 441 -25.72 -29.43 -2.35
N GLN A 442 -24.56 -30.03 -2.65
CA GLN A 442 -24.36 -30.63 -3.99
C GLN A 442 -23.58 -31.95 -3.88
N ARG A 443 -24.29 -33.05 -4.17
CA ARG A 443 -23.86 -34.46 -4.08
C ARG A 443 -22.80 -34.86 -5.13
N HIS A 444 -22.16 -33.93 -5.83
CA HIS A 444 -21.41 -34.24 -7.06
C HIS A 444 -19.90 -33.91 -6.99
N ARG A 445 -19.40 -33.35 -5.88
CA ARG A 445 -17.96 -33.20 -5.60
C ARG A 445 -17.65 -33.42 -4.10
N PRO A 446 -17.25 -34.63 -3.66
CA PRO A 446 -17.16 -34.98 -2.23
C PRO A 446 -16.03 -34.28 -1.45
N GLU A 447 -14.97 -33.79 -2.09
CA GLU A 447 -13.85 -33.12 -1.40
C GLU A 447 -14.19 -31.76 -0.77
N TYR A 448 -15.35 -31.17 -1.08
CA TYR A 448 -15.75 -29.83 -0.63
C TYR A 448 -16.73 -29.80 0.54
N ALA A 449 -17.25 -30.96 0.95
CA ALA A 449 -18.38 -31.02 1.88
C ALA A 449 -18.00 -30.74 3.35
N ASP A 450 -16.73 -30.90 3.74
CA ASP A 450 -16.27 -30.71 5.11
C ASP A 450 -14.86 -30.08 5.19
N LEU A 451 -14.79 -28.75 4.99
CA LEU A 451 -13.56 -27.97 5.17
C LEU A 451 -12.93 -28.15 6.56
N VAL A 452 -13.74 -28.37 7.60
CA VAL A 452 -13.25 -28.63 8.96
C VAL A 452 -12.61 -30.02 9.02
N GLY A 453 -13.24 -31.02 8.43
CA GLY A 453 -12.71 -32.37 8.25
C GLY A 453 -11.40 -32.39 7.47
N LEU A 454 -11.33 -31.67 6.35
CA LEU A 454 -10.11 -31.50 5.56
C LEU A 454 -8.98 -30.87 6.38
N THR A 455 -9.28 -29.80 7.11
CA THR A 455 -8.33 -29.17 8.04
C THR A 455 -7.86 -30.16 9.12
N ARG A 456 -8.77 -30.99 9.66
CA ARG A 456 -8.42 -32.04 10.64
C ARG A 456 -7.50 -33.11 10.05
N GLN A 457 -7.68 -33.50 8.79
CA GLN A 457 -6.80 -34.46 8.11
C GLN A 457 -5.38 -33.92 8.01
N TYR A 458 -5.21 -32.65 7.62
CA TYR A 458 -3.93 -31.96 7.61
C TYR A 458 -3.29 -31.89 9.01
N LEU A 459 -4.06 -31.48 10.02
CA LEU A 459 -3.59 -31.43 11.40
C LEU A 459 -3.24 -32.81 11.99
N ALA A 460 -3.69 -33.90 11.38
CA ALA A 460 -3.39 -35.27 11.79
C ALA A 460 -2.25 -35.90 10.96
N GLY A 461 -1.65 -35.17 10.02
CA GLY A 461 -0.63 -35.71 9.11
C GLY A 461 -1.16 -36.78 8.16
N ARG A 462 -2.49 -36.92 8.02
CA ARG A 462 -3.13 -37.94 7.18
C ARG A 462 -3.25 -37.51 5.71
N ARG A 463 -2.75 -36.32 5.39
CA ARG A 463 -2.80 -35.71 4.07
C ARG A 463 -1.56 -34.84 3.88
N HIS A 464 -0.97 -34.91 2.70
CA HIS A 464 0.15 -34.07 2.29
C HIS A 464 -0.34 -33.05 1.26
N PHE A 465 0.02 -31.79 1.44
CA PHE A 465 -0.33 -30.76 0.49
C PHE A 465 0.64 -30.84 -0.69
N ASP A 466 0.15 -31.29 -1.83
CA ASP A 466 0.91 -31.24 -3.07
C ASP A 466 0.69 -29.89 -3.74
N SER A 467 1.74 -29.06 -3.75
CA SER A 467 1.72 -27.74 -4.36
C SER A 467 1.61 -27.78 -5.90
N THR A 468 1.88 -28.95 -6.49
CA THR A 468 2.02 -29.23 -7.93
C THR A 468 0.80 -29.91 -8.54
N ALA A 469 -0.02 -30.58 -7.72
CA ALA A 469 -1.27 -31.17 -8.15
C ALA A 469 -2.19 -30.11 -8.78
N SER A 470 -2.80 -30.44 -9.93
CA SER A 470 -3.81 -29.59 -10.56
C SER A 470 -4.93 -29.33 -9.55
N PRO A 471 -5.20 -28.06 -9.18
CA PRO A 471 -6.28 -27.76 -8.28
C PRO A 471 -7.58 -28.25 -8.89
N VAL A 472 -8.45 -28.84 -8.08
CA VAL A 472 -9.81 -29.08 -8.51
C VAL A 472 -10.45 -27.70 -8.67
N GLU A 473 -10.67 -27.29 -9.92
CA GLU A 473 -11.05 -25.93 -10.24
C GLU A 473 -12.50 -25.64 -9.80
N LEU A 474 -12.69 -24.52 -9.10
CA LEU A 474 -13.99 -23.85 -9.08
C LEU A 474 -14.24 -23.31 -10.48
N ALA A 475 -15.18 -23.93 -11.20
CA ALA A 475 -15.79 -23.34 -12.38
C ALA A 475 -16.32 -21.96 -11.96
N GLN A 476 -15.79 -20.92 -12.60
CA GLN A 476 -16.14 -19.52 -12.34
C GLN A 476 -17.58 -19.28 -12.83
N SER A 477 -18.60 -19.60 -12.05
CA SER A 477 -19.99 -19.24 -12.39
C SER A 477 -20.60 -18.18 -11.49
N HIS A 478 -19.92 -17.72 -10.43
CA HIS A 478 -20.49 -16.72 -9.54
C HIS A 478 -19.49 -15.60 -9.28
N TYR A 479 -19.84 -14.43 -9.84
CA TYR A 479 -19.31 -13.12 -9.48
C TYR A 479 -19.36 -12.96 -7.95
N TRP A 480 -18.29 -12.40 -7.39
CA TRP A 480 -18.27 -11.87 -6.02
C TRP A 480 -19.06 -10.57 -5.93
#